data_AF-A0A7S2EWQ7-F1
#
_entry.id   AF-A0A7S2EWQ7-F1
#
_cell.length_a   1.000
_cell.length_b   1.000
_cell.length_c   1.000
_cell.angle_alpha   90.00
_cell.angle_beta   90.00
_cell.angle_gamma   90.00
#
_symmetry.space_group_name_H-M   'P 1'
#
loop_
_entity.id
_entity.type
_entity.pdbx_description
1 polymer ?
#
loop_
_entity_poly.entity_id
_entity_poly.type
_entity_poly.pdbx_seq_one_letter_code
_entity_poly.pdbx_strand_id
1 'polypeptide(L)'
;CSVGSLMTVAGVASCRDQCEPSWCCIAEGPFSCLDESPVFCSKYSPFCEPLLESDLLYESEYEKLKETKNPVNLKCTMKSIMTAAGREDCEEACSSAKCCFDRDCEDKDFDFCNEMKACGILQRFPLAISSDVALEGIMSVILPFAPSEIREVCSDNALSTLTGKARCDEMCAAADCCDMPVEEGGCLEDNVDTCKSYEACNILDKYSF
;
A
#
# COMPACT_ATOMS: atom_id res chain seq x y z
N CYS A 1 12.03 -26.98 5.78
CA CYS A 1 10.87 -26.14 5.48
C CYS A 1 9.78 -27.03 4.96
N SER A 2 8.66 -27.10 5.68
CA SER A 2 7.50 -27.84 5.19
C SER A 2 6.67 -26.95 4.27
N VAL A 3 5.94 -27.55 3.34
CA VAL A 3 4.99 -26.82 2.49
C VAL A 3 4.03 -25.97 3.32
N GLY A 4 3.55 -26.47 4.46
CA GLY A 4 2.68 -25.70 5.36
C GLY A 4 3.36 -24.50 6.02
N SER A 5 4.66 -24.58 6.31
CA SER A 5 5.45 -23.44 6.81
C SER A 5 5.62 -22.36 5.74
N LEU A 6 5.72 -22.75 4.47
CA LEU A 6 5.90 -21.81 3.36
C LEU A 6 4.61 -21.12 2.92
N MET A 7 3.45 -21.51 3.44
CA MET A 7 2.15 -20.88 3.16
C MET A 7 1.89 -19.60 3.98
N THR A 8 2.81 -19.17 4.85
CA THR A 8 2.63 -18.00 5.72
C THR A 8 3.90 -17.17 5.82
N VAL A 9 3.76 -15.84 5.94
CA VAL A 9 4.90 -14.92 6.10
C VAL A 9 5.76 -15.27 7.31
N ALA A 10 5.12 -15.58 8.44
CA ALA A 10 5.83 -15.98 9.67
C ALA A 10 6.58 -17.31 9.50
N GLY A 11 6.00 -18.26 8.78
CA GLY A 11 6.62 -19.56 8.53
C GLY A 11 7.77 -19.49 7.52
N VAL A 12 7.68 -18.63 6.49
CA VAL A 12 8.80 -18.33 5.57
C VAL A 12 9.96 -17.66 6.33
N ALA A 13 9.67 -16.65 7.14
CA ALA A 13 10.69 -15.97 7.96
C ALA A 13 11.40 -16.96 8.91
N SER A 14 10.63 -17.78 9.64
CA SER A 14 11.20 -18.79 10.53
C SER A 14 12.04 -19.84 9.80
N CYS A 15 11.66 -20.17 8.56
CA CYS A 15 12.43 -21.06 7.69
C CYS A 15 13.75 -20.43 7.24
N ARG A 16 13.71 -19.14 6.89
CA ARG A 16 14.87 -18.35 6.49
C ARG A 16 15.92 -18.30 7.60
N ASP A 17 15.50 -17.98 8.82
CA ASP A 17 16.39 -17.90 9.99
C ASP A 17 17.05 -19.26 10.28
N GLN A 18 16.32 -20.36 10.11
CA GLN A 18 16.87 -21.71 10.36
C GLN A 18 17.80 -22.20 9.23
N CYS A 19 17.56 -21.74 8.01
CA CYS A 19 18.35 -22.11 6.84
C CYS A 19 19.55 -21.18 6.62
N GLU A 20 19.63 -20.05 7.32
CA GLU A 20 20.70 -19.06 7.18
C GLU A 20 22.12 -19.63 7.23
N PRO A 21 22.46 -20.50 8.20
CA PRO A 21 23.79 -21.11 8.27
C PRO A 21 24.15 -22.00 7.08
N SER A 22 23.15 -22.39 6.27
CA SER A 22 23.25 -23.36 5.19
C SER A 22 22.92 -22.79 3.81
N TRP A 23 22.83 -21.46 3.66
CA TRP A 23 22.47 -20.84 2.39
C TRP A 23 23.37 -21.25 1.22
N CYS A 24 24.67 -21.40 1.49
CA CYS A 24 25.62 -21.85 0.47
C CYS A 24 25.33 -23.27 -0.05
N CYS A 25 24.58 -24.09 0.69
CA CYS A 25 24.21 -25.44 0.28
C CYS A 25 23.04 -25.50 -0.72
N ILE A 26 22.35 -24.38 -0.90
CA ILE A 26 21.26 -24.20 -1.86
C ILE A 26 21.55 -23.10 -2.89
N ALA A 27 22.71 -22.44 -2.79
CA ALA A 27 23.17 -21.45 -3.74
C ALA A 27 23.75 -22.11 -5.00
N GLU A 28 23.55 -21.46 -6.15
CA GLU A 28 24.17 -21.86 -7.42
C GLU A 28 25.48 -21.09 -7.67
N GLY A 29 26.35 -21.68 -8.50
CA GLY A 29 27.57 -21.02 -8.97
C GLY A 29 28.62 -20.78 -7.88
N PRO A 30 29.35 -19.65 -7.90
CA PRO A 30 30.55 -19.44 -7.09
C PRO A 30 30.27 -19.27 -5.59
N PHE A 31 29.01 -19.17 -5.19
CA PHE A 31 28.58 -19.08 -3.79
C PHE A 31 28.12 -20.42 -3.21
N SER A 32 28.16 -21.48 -4.03
CA SER A 32 27.82 -22.83 -3.61
C SER A 32 28.95 -23.45 -2.79
N CYS A 33 28.62 -24.03 -1.64
CA CYS A 33 29.56 -24.80 -0.81
C CYS A 33 29.33 -26.31 -0.90
N LEU A 34 28.52 -26.76 -1.87
CA LEU A 34 28.10 -28.16 -2.01
C LEU A 34 29.29 -29.11 -2.15
N ASP A 35 30.28 -28.72 -2.94
CA ASP A 35 31.49 -29.53 -3.19
C ASP A 35 32.49 -29.47 -2.03
N GLU A 36 32.55 -28.35 -1.33
CA GLU A 36 33.49 -28.13 -0.22
C GLU A 36 33.00 -28.76 1.09
N SER A 37 31.68 -28.84 1.28
CA SER A 37 31.05 -29.28 2.53
C SER A 37 29.83 -30.21 2.29
N PRO A 38 29.98 -31.34 1.57
CA PRO A 38 28.86 -32.19 1.16
C PRO A 38 28.13 -32.86 2.34
N VAL A 39 28.85 -33.20 3.41
CA VAL A 39 28.26 -33.80 4.62
C VAL A 39 27.45 -32.77 5.42
N PHE A 40 27.84 -31.50 5.37
CA PHE A 40 27.07 -30.42 5.96
C PHE A 40 25.82 -30.15 5.13
N CYS A 41 25.97 -30.01 3.81
CA CYS A 41 24.86 -29.71 2.91
C CYS A 41 23.80 -30.82 2.84
N SER A 42 24.20 -32.10 2.84
CA SER A 42 23.24 -33.21 2.87
C SER A 42 22.27 -33.20 4.06
N LYS A 43 22.60 -32.51 5.17
CA LYS A 43 21.71 -32.36 6.33
C LYS A 43 20.68 -31.24 6.15
N TYR A 44 21.03 -30.19 5.41
CA TYR A 44 20.24 -28.97 5.31
C TYR A 44 19.51 -28.84 3.98
N SER A 45 20.11 -29.25 2.86
CA SER A 45 19.53 -29.11 1.51
C SER A 45 18.11 -29.70 1.42
N PRO A 46 17.81 -30.93 1.88
CA PRO A 46 16.43 -31.45 1.78
C PRO A 46 15.39 -30.64 2.57
N PHE A 47 15.83 -29.92 3.60
CA PHE A 47 14.96 -29.06 4.40
C PHE A 47 14.87 -27.64 3.82
N CYS A 48 15.95 -27.09 3.28
CA CYS A 48 16.04 -25.69 2.87
C CYS A 48 15.78 -25.47 1.37
N GLU A 49 15.91 -26.49 0.53
CA GLU A 49 15.66 -26.43 -0.92
C GLU A 49 14.25 -25.92 -1.28
N PRO A 50 13.16 -26.27 -0.56
CA PRO A 50 11.83 -25.70 -0.82
C PRO A 50 11.75 -24.16 -0.68
N LEU A 51 12.72 -23.50 -0.04
CA LEU A 51 12.77 -22.04 0.01
C LEU A 51 13.09 -21.41 -1.36
N LEU A 52 13.89 -22.08 -2.20
CA LEU A 52 14.25 -21.59 -3.53
C LEU A 52 13.03 -21.44 -4.44
N GLU A 53 12.08 -22.38 -4.34
CA GLU A 53 10.82 -22.33 -5.09
C GLU A 53 9.85 -21.27 -4.54
N SER A 54 9.97 -20.92 -3.25
CA SER A 54 9.17 -19.87 -2.62
C SER A 54 9.74 -18.45 -2.80
N ASP A 55 11.05 -18.31 -3.01
CA ASP A 55 11.72 -17.01 -3.22
C ASP A 55 11.28 -16.32 -4.52
N LEU A 56 10.85 -17.08 -5.54
CA LEU A 56 10.24 -16.54 -6.77
C LEU A 56 8.84 -15.93 -6.56
N LEU A 57 8.17 -16.22 -5.44
CA LEU A 57 6.96 -15.53 -5.00
C LEU A 57 7.27 -14.34 -4.08
N TYR A 58 8.47 -14.33 -3.47
CA TYR A 58 8.86 -13.44 -2.39
C TYR A 58 9.50 -12.12 -2.85
N GLU A 59 10.10 -12.03 -4.04
CA GLU A 59 10.61 -10.75 -4.57
C GLU A 59 9.52 -9.68 -4.65
N SER A 60 8.27 -10.07 -4.95
CA SER A 60 7.13 -9.16 -5.04
C SER A 60 6.57 -8.70 -3.67
N GLU A 61 6.78 -9.48 -2.61
CA GLU A 61 6.31 -9.16 -1.25
C GLU A 61 7.41 -8.52 -0.39
N TYR A 62 8.67 -8.86 -0.61
CA TYR A 62 9.82 -8.26 0.06
C TYR A 62 10.04 -6.81 -0.35
N GLU A 63 9.83 -6.46 -1.63
CA GLU A 63 9.84 -5.05 -2.06
C GLU A 63 8.66 -4.27 -1.43
N LYS A 64 7.47 -4.87 -1.33
CA LYS A 64 6.35 -4.28 -0.54
C LYS A 64 6.69 -4.11 0.94
N LEU A 65 7.51 -5.02 1.52
CA LEU A 65 7.97 -4.95 2.91
C LEU A 65 9.06 -3.90 3.15
N LYS A 66 9.98 -3.71 2.20
CA LYS A 66 10.94 -2.60 2.21
C LYS A 66 10.21 -1.26 2.11
N GLU A 67 9.23 -1.19 1.21
CA GLU A 67 8.39 0.00 1.04
C GLU A 67 7.58 0.30 2.32
N THR A 68 7.10 -0.71 3.05
CA THR A 68 6.40 -0.50 4.34
C THR A 68 7.33 -0.21 5.53
N LYS A 69 8.65 -0.44 5.44
CA LYS A 69 9.60 -0.15 6.52
C LYS A 69 10.24 1.24 6.43
N ASN A 70 10.17 1.91 5.28
CA ASN A 70 10.68 3.28 5.18
C ASN A 70 9.79 4.20 6.06
N PRO A 71 10.37 4.91 7.06
CA PRO A 71 9.60 5.77 7.95
C PRO A 71 8.84 6.87 7.20
N VAL A 72 9.35 7.31 6.05
CA VAL A 72 8.66 8.27 5.17
C VAL A 72 7.40 7.66 4.58
N ASN A 73 7.42 6.41 4.13
CA ASN A 73 6.25 5.75 3.56
C ASN A 73 5.14 5.52 4.60
N LEU A 74 5.49 5.35 5.88
CA LEU A 74 4.52 5.24 6.98
C LEU A 74 3.95 6.60 7.39
N LYS A 75 4.79 7.65 7.41
CA LYS A 75 4.37 9.02 7.78
C LYS A 75 3.61 9.72 6.66
N CYS A 76 3.94 9.42 5.40
CA CYS A 76 3.39 10.07 4.21
C CYS A 76 2.37 9.19 3.49
N THR A 77 1.36 8.75 4.24
CA THR A 77 0.18 8.12 3.66
C THR A 77 -0.94 9.14 3.51
N MET A 78 -1.91 8.85 2.64
CA MET A 78 -3.14 9.65 2.52
C MET A 78 -3.81 9.87 3.88
N LYS A 79 -3.94 8.81 4.68
CA LYS A 79 -4.54 8.88 6.01
C LYS A 79 -3.79 9.83 6.95
N SER A 80 -2.45 9.83 6.89
CA SER A 80 -1.62 10.68 7.74
C SER A 80 -1.78 12.16 7.37
N ILE A 81 -1.68 12.50 6.08
CA ILE A 81 -1.70 13.90 5.61
C ILE A 81 -3.08 14.58 5.67
N MET A 82 -4.14 13.82 5.90
CA MET A 82 -5.49 14.33 6.16
C MET A 82 -5.63 14.94 7.57
N THR A 83 -4.68 14.68 8.47
CA THR A 83 -4.63 15.32 9.79
C THR A 83 -3.52 16.35 9.83
N ALA A 84 -3.72 17.46 10.56
CA ALA A 84 -2.67 18.48 10.72
C ALA A 84 -1.38 17.88 11.31
N ALA A 85 -1.49 17.05 12.35
CA ALA A 85 -0.35 16.41 12.98
C ALA A 85 0.36 15.40 12.06
N GLY A 86 -0.39 14.54 11.37
CA GLY A 86 0.20 13.55 10.46
C GLY A 86 0.79 14.15 9.19
N ARG A 87 0.28 15.31 8.75
CA ARG A 87 0.89 16.12 7.70
C ARG A 87 2.19 16.75 8.17
N GLU A 88 2.22 17.36 9.34
CA GLU A 88 3.43 17.93 9.95
C GLU A 88 4.52 16.85 10.07
N ASP A 89 4.16 15.66 10.54
CA ASP A 89 5.04 14.49 10.60
C ASP A 89 5.61 14.11 9.21
N CYS A 90 4.78 14.15 8.17
CA CYS A 90 5.21 13.87 6.80
C CYS A 90 6.12 14.98 6.25
N GLU A 91 5.78 16.25 6.50
CA GLU A 91 6.57 17.41 6.09
C GLU A 91 7.96 17.42 6.74
N GLU A 92 8.04 17.05 8.02
CA GLU A 92 9.30 16.90 8.74
C GLU A 92 10.16 15.79 8.11
N ALA A 93 9.57 14.61 7.89
CA ALA A 93 10.26 13.46 7.30
C ALA A 93 10.75 13.76 5.87
N CYS A 94 9.99 14.56 5.12
CA CYS A 94 10.29 14.93 3.73
C CYS A 94 11.16 16.17 3.56
N SER A 95 11.55 16.82 4.66
CA SER A 95 12.30 18.09 4.63
C SER A 95 13.59 18.03 3.80
N SER A 96 14.29 16.90 3.84
CA SER A 96 15.54 16.66 3.09
C SER A 96 15.34 16.29 1.62
N ALA A 97 14.11 15.96 1.23
CA ALA A 97 13.75 15.46 -0.10
C ALA A 97 12.97 16.46 -0.96
N LYS A 98 12.77 17.69 -0.48
CA LYS A 98 12.07 18.75 -1.24
C LYS A 98 12.64 18.93 -2.64
N CYS A 99 13.97 18.90 -2.78
CA CYS A 99 14.64 19.05 -4.08
C CYS A 99 14.30 17.95 -5.10
N CYS A 100 13.91 16.75 -4.66
CA CYS A 100 13.54 15.66 -5.55
C CYS A 100 12.30 15.96 -6.40
N PHE A 101 11.47 16.93 -5.97
CA PHE A 101 10.22 17.30 -6.65
C PHE A 101 10.32 18.62 -7.42
N ASP A 102 11.30 19.47 -7.08
CA ASP A 102 11.55 20.76 -7.75
C ASP A 102 12.65 20.67 -8.83
N ARG A 103 13.12 19.45 -9.16
CA ARG A 103 14.14 19.11 -10.18
C ARG A 103 15.54 19.71 -9.93
N ASP A 104 15.84 20.10 -8.70
CA ASP A 104 17.08 20.81 -8.34
C ASP A 104 17.84 20.09 -7.21
N CYS A 105 18.07 18.79 -7.41
CA CYS A 105 18.62 17.87 -6.39
C CYS A 105 20.03 17.40 -6.78
N GLU A 106 20.87 18.32 -7.27
CA GLU A 106 22.22 18.03 -7.78
C GLU A 106 23.14 17.33 -6.75
N ASP A 107 22.85 17.50 -5.46
CA ASP A 107 23.61 16.92 -4.33
C ASP A 107 23.09 15.55 -3.85
N LYS A 108 22.03 15.00 -4.45
CA LYS A 108 21.41 13.71 -4.05
C LYS A 108 21.31 12.75 -5.23
N ASP A 109 21.65 11.48 -4.98
CA ASP A 109 21.58 10.45 -6.02
C ASP A 109 20.14 9.98 -6.29
N PHE A 110 19.90 9.41 -7.47
CA PHE A 110 18.63 8.87 -7.96
C PHE A 110 17.96 7.93 -6.96
N ASP A 111 18.75 7.13 -6.25
CA ASP A 111 18.27 6.18 -5.24
C ASP A 111 17.65 6.89 -4.04
N PHE A 112 18.23 8.01 -3.59
CA PHE A 112 17.67 8.81 -2.49
C PHE A 112 16.29 9.37 -2.87
N CYS A 113 16.15 9.94 -4.06
CA CYS A 113 14.86 10.47 -4.51
C CYS A 113 13.83 9.37 -4.76
N ASN A 114 14.27 8.16 -5.14
CA ASN A 114 13.39 7.00 -5.24
C ASN A 114 12.84 6.55 -3.88
N GLU A 115 13.70 6.51 -2.86
CA GLU A 115 13.28 6.17 -1.49
C GLU A 115 12.32 7.21 -0.90
N MET A 116 12.40 8.46 -1.37
CA MET A 116 11.59 9.58 -0.89
C MET A 116 10.31 9.83 -1.69
N LYS A 117 9.96 8.94 -2.64
CA LYS A 117 8.80 9.14 -3.54
C LYS A 117 7.48 9.41 -2.81
N ALA A 118 7.25 8.83 -1.64
CA ALA A 118 6.04 9.07 -0.85
C ALA A 118 5.85 10.56 -0.47
N CYS A 119 6.93 11.35 -0.40
CA CYS A 119 6.86 12.79 -0.17
C CYS A 119 6.12 13.56 -1.28
N GLY A 120 6.00 12.99 -2.48
CA GLY A 120 5.25 13.58 -3.57
C GLY A 120 3.77 13.80 -3.23
N ILE A 121 3.26 13.12 -2.21
CA ILE A 121 1.91 13.31 -1.69
C ILE A 121 1.68 14.75 -1.17
N LEU A 122 2.71 15.41 -0.63
CA LEU A 122 2.60 16.78 -0.15
C LEU A 122 2.47 17.79 -1.31
N GLN A 123 3.11 17.50 -2.45
CA GLN A 123 2.96 18.29 -3.69
C GLN A 123 1.59 18.07 -4.33
N ARG A 124 1.10 16.83 -4.28
CA ARG A 124 -0.23 16.47 -4.80
C ARG A 124 -1.37 17.02 -3.94
N PHE A 125 -1.14 17.19 -2.63
CA PHE A 125 -2.13 17.63 -1.66
C PHE A 125 -1.53 18.73 -0.75
N PRO A 126 -1.40 19.98 -1.21
CA PRO A 126 -0.66 21.03 -0.50
C PRO A 126 -1.35 21.62 0.74
N LEU A 127 -2.62 21.27 1.01
CA LEU A 127 -3.40 21.86 2.11
C LEU A 127 -3.70 20.85 3.23
N ALA A 128 -3.38 21.24 4.47
CA ALA A 128 -3.89 20.57 5.67
C ALA A 128 -5.38 20.92 5.82
N ILE A 129 -6.25 19.91 5.90
CA ILE A 129 -7.64 20.16 6.30
C ILE A 129 -7.64 20.42 7.81
N SER A 130 -7.36 21.65 8.19
CA SER A 130 -7.57 22.15 9.55
C SER A 130 -9.06 22.47 9.69
N SER A 131 -9.66 21.96 10.78
CA SER A 131 -11.07 22.14 11.14
C SER A 131 -11.47 23.59 11.47
N ASP A 132 -10.56 24.58 11.38
CA ASP A 132 -10.79 25.92 11.94
C ASP A 132 -10.74 27.09 10.94
N VAL A 133 -10.82 26.84 9.63
CA VAL A 133 -10.92 27.94 8.65
C VAL A 133 -12.28 27.94 7.96
N ALA A 134 -13.13 28.90 8.36
CA ALA A 134 -14.29 29.32 7.59
C ALA A 134 -13.80 29.95 6.27
N LEU A 135 -13.69 29.13 5.23
CA LEU A 135 -13.47 29.58 3.86
C LEU A 135 -14.82 29.72 3.17
N GLU A 136 -15.31 30.96 3.13
CA GLU A 136 -16.27 31.31 2.09
C GLU A 136 -15.54 31.21 0.74
N GLY A 137 -16.03 30.30 -0.11
CA GLY A 137 -15.59 30.15 -1.48
C GLY A 137 -14.71 28.93 -1.72
N ILE A 138 -15.33 27.92 -2.31
CA ILE A 138 -14.73 26.76 -2.99
C ILE A 138 -14.17 25.69 -2.05
N MET A 139 -15.08 24.96 -1.39
CA MET A 139 -14.78 23.68 -0.76
C MET A 139 -14.75 22.60 -1.85
N SER A 140 -13.64 22.51 -2.60
CA SER A 140 -13.44 21.37 -3.51
C SER A 140 -13.14 20.13 -2.66
N VAL A 141 -14.14 19.28 -2.48
CA VAL A 141 -14.02 18.03 -1.72
C VAL A 141 -13.12 17.10 -2.54
N ILE A 142 -11.94 16.78 -2.02
CA ILE A 142 -11.00 15.87 -2.71
C ILE A 142 -11.37 14.43 -2.39
N LEU A 143 -11.79 13.67 -3.40
CA LEU A 143 -12.16 12.26 -3.28
C LEU A 143 -10.94 11.34 -3.49
N PRO A 144 -10.74 10.29 -2.67
CA PRO A 144 -9.79 9.21 -2.98
C PRO A 144 -10.36 8.30 -4.08
N PHE A 145 -9.51 7.62 -4.86
CA PHE A 145 -9.98 6.58 -5.80
C PHE A 145 -10.53 5.38 -5.05
N ALA A 146 -11.53 4.73 -5.65
CA ALA A 146 -12.13 3.52 -5.11
C ALA A 146 -11.09 2.40 -4.95
N PRO A 147 -11.15 1.62 -3.85
CA PRO A 147 -10.33 0.42 -3.68
C PRO A 147 -10.55 -0.60 -4.81
N SER A 148 -9.53 -1.39 -5.14
CA SER A 148 -9.59 -2.42 -6.19
C SER A 148 -10.68 -3.46 -5.96
N GLU A 149 -11.02 -3.72 -4.70
CA GLU A 149 -11.97 -4.75 -4.27
C GLU A 149 -13.43 -4.25 -4.30
N ILE A 150 -13.68 -2.98 -4.60
CA ILE A 150 -15.02 -2.37 -4.48
C ILE A 150 -16.07 -3.14 -5.30
N ARG A 151 -15.70 -3.68 -6.47
CA ARG A 151 -16.58 -4.49 -7.31
C ARG A 151 -16.96 -5.83 -6.69
N GLU A 152 -16.05 -6.45 -5.95
CA GLU A 152 -16.31 -7.71 -5.25
C GLU A 152 -17.19 -7.47 -4.03
N VAL A 153 -16.85 -6.44 -3.24
CA VAL A 153 -17.56 -6.06 -2.02
C VAL A 153 -18.98 -5.58 -2.32
N CYS A 154 -19.17 -4.86 -3.43
CA CYS A 154 -20.48 -4.38 -3.90
C CYS A 154 -21.11 -5.29 -4.96
N SER A 155 -20.75 -6.57 -5.03
CA SER A 155 -21.39 -7.52 -5.93
C SER A 155 -22.79 -7.95 -5.45
N ASP A 156 -23.68 -8.35 -6.36
CA ASP A 156 -25.02 -8.87 -6.02
C ASP A 156 -24.97 -9.97 -4.94
N ASN A 157 -23.95 -10.84 -5.01
CA ASN A 157 -23.75 -11.92 -4.05
C ASN A 157 -23.42 -11.39 -2.65
N ALA A 158 -22.56 -10.38 -2.54
CA ALA A 158 -22.20 -9.78 -1.25
C ALA A 158 -23.41 -9.06 -0.62
N LEU A 159 -24.16 -8.32 -1.44
CA LEU A 159 -25.33 -7.53 -1.02
C LEU A 159 -26.53 -8.37 -0.59
N SER A 160 -26.54 -9.67 -0.91
CA SER A 160 -27.55 -10.62 -0.41
C SER A 160 -27.51 -10.81 1.12
N THR A 161 -26.46 -10.31 1.78
CA THR A 161 -26.28 -10.38 3.22
C THR A 161 -26.21 -8.99 3.84
N LEU A 162 -26.72 -8.83 5.07
CA LEU A 162 -26.60 -7.57 5.81
C LEU A 162 -25.14 -7.15 6.00
N THR A 163 -24.25 -8.11 6.26
CA THR A 163 -22.81 -7.84 6.43
C THR A 163 -22.16 -7.36 5.14
N GLY A 164 -22.46 -7.98 4.00
CA GLY A 164 -21.91 -7.54 2.72
C GLY A 164 -22.46 -6.19 2.27
N LYS A 165 -23.76 -5.93 2.51
CA LYS A 165 -24.33 -4.58 2.33
C LYS A 165 -23.60 -3.54 3.17
N ALA A 166 -23.45 -3.77 4.48
CA ALA A 166 -22.77 -2.81 5.37
C ALA A 166 -21.32 -2.54 4.94
N ARG A 167 -20.62 -3.56 4.44
CA ARG A 167 -19.24 -3.41 3.96
C ARG A 167 -19.15 -2.64 2.64
N CYS A 168 -20.12 -2.83 1.74
CA CYS A 168 -20.21 -2.03 0.52
C CYS A 168 -20.54 -0.57 0.86
N ASP A 169 -21.52 -0.34 1.75
CA ASP A 169 -21.91 0.98 2.26
C ASP A 169 -20.70 1.74 2.85
N GLU A 170 -19.93 1.08 3.72
CA GLU A 170 -18.71 1.64 4.31
C GLU A 170 -17.65 2.01 3.25
N MET A 171 -17.47 1.17 2.22
CA MET A 171 -16.53 1.47 1.13
C MET A 171 -17.01 2.62 0.25
N CYS A 172 -18.32 2.78 0.09
CA CYS A 172 -18.94 3.78 -0.77
C CYS A 172 -19.08 5.15 -0.09
N ALA A 173 -19.04 5.21 1.25
CA ALA A 173 -19.23 6.44 2.02
C ALA A 173 -18.29 7.60 1.60
N ALA A 174 -17.08 7.28 1.14
CA ALA A 174 -16.14 8.29 0.65
C ALA A 174 -16.63 9.03 -0.61
N ALA A 175 -17.58 8.43 -1.34
CA ALA A 175 -18.12 8.91 -2.60
C ALA A 175 -19.59 9.34 -2.53
N ASP A 176 -20.17 9.46 -1.34
CA ASP A 176 -21.58 9.90 -1.17
C ASP A 176 -21.84 11.27 -1.83
N CYS A 177 -20.83 12.13 -1.91
CA CYS A 177 -20.94 13.43 -2.57
C CYS A 177 -20.97 13.39 -4.10
N CYS A 178 -20.67 12.25 -4.72
CA CYS A 178 -20.66 12.11 -6.18
C CYS A 178 -22.07 12.18 -6.79
N ASP A 179 -23.09 11.84 -6.00
CA ASP A 179 -24.49 11.85 -6.43
C ASP A 179 -25.28 13.04 -5.85
N MET A 180 -24.63 13.89 -5.02
CA MET A 180 -25.25 15.08 -4.46
C MET A 180 -25.16 16.28 -5.42
N PRO A 181 -26.17 17.17 -5.44
CA PRO A 181 -26.05 18.43 -6.16
C PRO A 181 -25.00 19.33 -5.50
N VAL A 182 -24.32 20.18 -6.29
CA VAL A 182 -23.25 21.08 -5.80
C VAL A 182 -23.75 21.98 -4.64
N GLU A 183 -25.00 22.43 -4.70
CA GLU A 183 -25.64 23.24 -3.66
C GLU A 183 -25.78 22.53 -2.30
N GLU A 184 -25.75 21.19 -2.30
CA GLU A 184 -25.83 20.34 -1.10
C GLU A 184 -24.47 19.73 -0.72
N GLY A 185 -23.37 20.21 -1.32
CA GLY A 185 -22.02 19.69 -1.08
C GLY A 185 -21.60 18.59 -2.05
N GLY A 186 -22.24 18.52 -3.22
CA GLY A 186 -21.82 17.67 -4.32
C GLY A 186 -20.38 17.92 -4.77
N CYS A 187 -19.68 16.84 -5.13
CA CYS A 187 -18.25 16.88 -5.48
C CYS A 187 -17.96 16.38 -6.91
N LEU A 188 -19.00 16.03 -7.68
CA LEU A 188 -18.88 15.39 -8.98
C LEU A 188 -18.06 16.21 -9.99
N GLU A 189 -18.31 17.51 -10.09
CA GLU A 189 -17.67 18.38 -11.10
C GLU A 189 -16.14 18.42 -10.95
N ASP A 190 -15.66 18.41 -9.71
CA ASP A 190 -14.23 18.45 -9.40
C ASP A 190 -13.57 17.06 -9.36
N ASN A 191 -14.37 15.97 -9.33
CA ASN A 191 -13.88 14.61 -9.09
C ASN A 191 -14.41 13.58 -10.10
N VAL A 192 -14.72 14.00 -11.34
CA VAL A 192 -15.38 13.14 -12.37
C VAL A 192 -14.77 11.74 -12.47
N ASP A 193 -13.44 11.64 -12.64
CA ASP A 193 -12.76 10.35 -12.79
C ASP A 193 -12.79 9.52 -11.52
N THR A 194 -12.71 10.17 -10.36
CA THR A 194 -12.73 9.51 -9.07
C THR A 194 -14.12 9.00 -8.75
N CYS A 195 -15.17 9.82 -8.93
CA CYS A 195 -16.56 9.42 -8.79
C CYS A 195 -16.91 8.22 -9.69
N LYS A 196 -16.39 8.22 -10.93
CA LYS A 196 -16.54 7.08 -11.84
C LYS A 196 -15.93 5.79 -11.30
N SER A 197 -14.86 5.85 -10.52
CA SER A 197 -14.26 4.65 -9.90
C SER A 197 -15.19 3.99 -8.86
N TYR A 198 -16.16 4.74 -8.34
CA TYR A 198 -17.19 4.26 -7.41
C TYR A 198 -18.48 3.77 -8.08
N GLU A 199 -18.52 3.58 -9.41
CA GLU A 199 -19.72 3.10 -10.13
C GLU A 199 -20.30 1.77 -9.55
N ALA A 200 -19.46 0.97 -8.89
CA ALA A 200 -19.90 -0.24 -8.18
C ALA A 200 -20.88 0.05 -7.02
N CYS A 201 -20.90 1.27 -6.48
CA CYS A 201 -21.76 1.71 -5.38
C CYS A 201 -23.21 1.97 -5.81
N ASN A 202 -23.46 2.24 -7.09
CA ASN A 202 -24.78 2.54 -7.65
C ASN A 202 -25.81 1.41 -7.44
N ILE A 203 -25.34 0.22 -7.09
CA ILE A 203 -26.18 -0.92 -6.76
C ILE A 203 -26.88 -0.78 -5.40
N LEU A 204 -26.35 0.01 -4.46
CA LEU A 204 -26.87 0.12 -3.09
C LEU A 204 -28.31 0.62 -3.06
N ASP A 205 -28.71 1.47 -4.00
CA ASP A 205 -30.09 1.96 -4.17
C ASP A 205 -31.10 0.84 -4.44
N LYS A 206 -30.66 -0.28 -5.02
CA LYS A 206 -31.53 -1.45 -5.28
C LYS A 206 -31.77 -2.29 -4.03
N TYR A 207 -30.97 -2.11 -2.99
CA TYR A 207 -30.95 -2.92 -1.77
C TYR A 207 -31.31 -2.10 -0.52
N SER A 208 -31.95 -0.93 -0.67
CA SER A 208 -32.54 -0.18 0.44
C SER A 208 -33.80 -0.91 0.96
N PHE A 209 -33.76 -1.37 2.22
CA PHE A 209 -34.89 -2.01 2.90
C PHE A 209 -35.79 -0.98 3.60
#